data_AF-A0A1V4SZS8-F1
#
_entry.id   AF-A0A1V4SZS8-F1
#
_cell.length_a   1.000
_cell.length_b   1.000
_cell.length_c   1.000
_cell.angle_alpha   90.00
_cell.angle_beta   90.00
_cell.angle_gamma   90.00
#
_symmetry.space_group_name_H-M   'P 1'
#
loop_
_entity.id
_entity.type
_entity.pdbx_description
1 polymer ?
#
loop_
_entity_poly.entity_id
_entity_poly.type
_entity_poly.pdbx_seq_one_letter_code
_entity_poly.pdbx_strand_id
1 'polypeptide(L)'
;LIRPEPEWEHWDDSAELVHGIPRAKLLEDGRSAREVAEKLNDELRGEVVYTDSWGFDSTWLSLLFYHAGLSQLFRLETLSKLLTEKQTTIWGQVKQQVALDLNIDRHRAGPDARMLQRTFELTAAV
;
A
#
# COMPACT_ATOMS: atom_id res chain seq x y z
N LEU A 1 0.96 10.89 -4.51
CA LEU A 1 2.06 11.23 -3.59
C LEU A 1 1.47 11.98 -2.41
N ILE A 2 2.03 11.78 -1.22
CA ILE A 2 1.64 12.51 0.01
C ILE A 2 2.78 13.46 0.31
N ARG A 3 2.45 14.74 0.57
CA ARG A 3 3.42 15.71 1.05
C ARG A 3 3.75 15.35 2.51
N PRO A 4 5.03 15.16 2.86
CA PRO A 4 5.39 14.80 4.22
C PRO A 4 5.02 15.92 5.19
N GLU A 5 4.50 15.56 6.35
CA GLU A 5 4.37 16.50 7.46
C GLU A 5 5.77 16.93 7.96
N PRO A 6 5.91 18.11 8.58
CA PRO A 6 7.21 18.61 9.03
C PRO A 6 7.97 17.64 9.95
N GLU A 7 7.25 16.93 10.84
CA GLU A 7 7.83 15.92 11.73
C GLU A 7 8.12 14.56 11.09
N TRP A 8 7.80 14.35 9.80
CA TRP A 8 8.09 13.07 9.13
C TRP A 8 9.53 13.04 8.60
N GLU A 9 10.42 12.43 9.39
CA GLU A 9 11.84 12.30 9.06
C GLU A 9 12.19 11.01 8.30
N HIS A 10 11.20 10.15 8.04
CA HIS A 10 11.41 8.80 7.50
C HIS A 10 11.66 8.73 5.99
N TRP A 11 11.43 9.81 5.24
CA TRP A 11 11.76 9.87 3.81
C TRP A 11 13.16 10.44 3.62
N ASP A 12 14.15 9.55 3.74
CA ASP A 12 15.58 9.83 3.60
C ASP A 12 16.12 9.51 2.18
N ASP A 13 17.41 9.76 1.96
CA ASP A 13 18.08 9.52 0.67
C ASP A 13 17.99 8.05 0.21
N SER A 14 17.89 7.10 1.15
CA SER A 14 17.74 5.68 0.85
C SER A 14 16.33 5.38 0.32
N ALA A 15 15.31 5.93 0.96
CA ALA A 15 13.93 5.85 0.48
C ALA A 15 13.78 6.52 -0.90
N GLU A 16 14.39 7.68 -1.10
CA GLU A 16 14.42 8.33 -2.41
C GLU A 16 15.03 7.45 -3.49
N LEU A 17 16.14 6.77 -3.21
CA LEU A 17 16.80 5.89 -4.18
C LEU A 17 15.94 4.67 -4.53
N VAL A 18 15.37 4.00 -3.52
CA VAL A 18 14.50 2.83 -3.71
C VAL A 18 13.26 3.19 -4.51
N HIS A 19 12.68 4.36 -4.22
CA HIS A 19 11.44 4.78 -4.86
C HIS A 19 11.67 5.67 -6.08
N GLY A 20 12.85 6.21 -6.36
CA GLY A 20 13.06 7.15 -7.47
C GLY A 20 12.14 8.38 -7.43
N ILE A 21 11.68 8.79 -6.24
CA ILE A 21 10.83 9.96 -6.03
C ILE A 21 11.58 10.93 -5.12
N PRO A 22 12.09 12.05 -5.68
CA PRO A 22 12.79 13.05 -4.89
C PRO A 22 11.87 13.68 -3.83
N ARG A 23 12.38 14.01 -2.64
CA ARG A 23 11.60 14.69 -1.58
C ARG A 23 11.07 16.04 -2.05
N ALA A 24 11.81 16.74 -2.90
CA ALA A 24 11.33 17.98 -3.52
C ALA A 24 10.01 17.76 -4.29
N LYS A 25 9.87 16.63 -4.99
CA LYS A 25 8.63 16.27 -5.70
C LYS A 25 7.47 15.99 -4.74
N LEU A 26 7.75 15.41 -3.58
CA LEU A 26 6.73 15.22 -2.54
C LEU A 26 6.25 16.57 -1.98
N LEU A 27 7.15 17.55 -1.84
CA LEU A 27 6.80 18.89 -1.35
C LEU A 27 5.99 19.69 -2.38
N GLU A 28 6.35 19.58 -3.66
CA GLU A 28 5.71 20.31 -4.77
C GLU A 28 4.36 19.68 -5.17
N ASP A 29 4.33 18.37 -5.40
CA ASP A 29 3.19 17.66 -6.02
C ASP A 29 2.37 16.84 -5.01
N GLY A 30 2.85 16.71 -3.77
CA GLY A 30 2.21 15.88 -2.76
C GLY A 30 0.91 16.49 -2.26
N ARG A 31 -0.11 15.65 -2.09
CA ARG A 31 -1.35 16.01 -1.39
C ARG A 31 -1.11 16.03 0.12
N SER A 32 -1.83 16.88 0.84
CA SER A 32 -1.77 16.89 2.31
C SER A 32 -2.23 15.55 2.90
N ALA A 33 -1.78 15.24 4.12
CA ALA A 33 -2.23 14.07 4.86
C ALA A 33 -3.76 14.05 4.98
N ARG A 34 -4.35 15.21 5.25
CA ARG A 34 -5.81 15.38 5.36
C ARG A 34 -6.55 15.04 4.07
N GLU A 35 -6.16 15.61 2.93
CA GLU A 35 -6.81 15.34 1.64
C GLU A 35 -6.77 13.86 1.27
N VAL A 36 -5.66 13.17 1.58
CA VAL A 36 -5.54 11.74 1.32
C VAL A 36 -6.38 10.92 2.27
N ALA A 37 -6.40 11.25 3.57
CA ALA A 37 -7.23 10.57 4.56
C ALA A 37 -8.73 10.73 4.27
N GLU A 38 -9.18 11.93 3.88
CA GLU A 38 -10.57 12.18 3.44
C GLU A 38 -10.93 11.30 2.24
N LYS A 39 -10.08 11.30 1.21
CA LYS A 39 -10.28 10.48 0.02
C LYS A 39 -10.36 8.97 0.35
N LEU A 40 -9.44 8.47 1.17
CA LEU A 40 -9.46 7.05 1.58
C LEU A 40 -10.75 6.71 2.34
N ASN A 41 -11.19 7.59 3.23
CA ASN A 41 -12.44 7.40 3.94
C ASN A 41 -13.65 7.45 3.00
N ASP A 42 -13.67 8.33 2.01
CA ASP A 42 -14.78 8.42 1.06
C ASP A 42 -14.87 7.18 0.16
N GLU A 43 -13.73 6.64 -0.27
CA GLU A 43 -13.68 5.47 -1.17
C GLU A 43 -13.86 4.12 -0.43
N LEU A 44 -13.42 4.01 0.83
CA LEU A 44 -13.27 2.72 1.51
C LEU A 44 -14.17 2.56 2.74
N ARG A 45 -15.02 3.53 3.07
CA ARG A 45 -15.87 3.50 4.26
C ARG A 45 -16.63 2.17 4.42
N GLY A 46 -16.46 1.54 5.57
CA GLY A 46 -17.12 0.28 5.91
C GLY A 46 -16.47 -0.98 5.32
N GLU A 47 -15.51 -0.82 4.41
CA GLU A 47 -14.83 -1.93 3.75
C GLU A 47 -13.70 -2.52 4.60
N VAL A 48 -13.27 -3.73 4.20
CA VAL A 48 -12.04 -4.35 4.67
C VAL A 48 -11.00 -4.32 3.55
N VAL A 49 -9.91 -3.63 3.81
CA VAL A 49 -8.76 -3.51 2.91
C VAL A 49 -7.70 -4.50 3.34
N TYR A 50 -7.19 -5.29 2.40
CA TYR A 50 -6.20 -6.33 2.66
C TYR A 50 -4.82 -5.93 2.16
N THR A 51 -3.79 -6.24 2.95
CA THR A 51 -2.38 -5.94 2.63
C THR A 51 -1.48 -7.14 2.95
N ASP A 52 -0.40 -7.31 2.18
CA ASP A 52 0.65 -8.30 2.48
C ASP A 52 1.69 -7.79 3.50
N SER A 53 1.56 -6.55 3.97
CA SER A 53 2.50 -5.89 4.89
C SER A 53 1.79 -5.18 6.05
N TRP A 54 0.82 -5.86 6.67
CA TRP A 54 -0.08 -5.27 7.69
C TRP A 54 0.64 -4.47 8.79
N GLY A 55 1.78 -4.97 9.30
CA GLY A 55 2.52 -4.27 10.37
C GLY A 55 3.07 -2.90 9.95
N PHE A 56 3.57 -2.78 8.72
CA PHE A 56 4.04 -1.50 8.19
C PHE A 56 2.87 -0.59 7.82
N ASP A 57 1.91 -1.12 7.06
CA ASP A 57 0.80 -0.31 6.53
C ASP A 57 -0.13 0.21 7.64
N SER A 58 -0.37 -0.59 8.69
CA SER A 58 -1.15 -0.14 9.85
C SER A 58 -0.48 1.02 10.59
N THR A 59 0.85 0.99 10.71
CA THR A 59 1.63 2.06 11.35
C THR A 59 1.52 3.36 10.54
N TRP A 60 1.72 3.28 9.22
CA TRP A 60 1.64 4.44 8.34
C TRP A 60 0.24 5.01 8.22
N LEU A 61 -0.79 4.16 8.15
CA LEU A 61 -2.18 4.60 8.17
C LEU A 61 -2.53 5.28 9.49
N SER A 62 -2.06 4.74 10.62
CA SER A 62 -2.28 5.36 11.93
C SER A 62 -1.66 6.76 12.01
N LEU A 63 -0.43 6.92 11.53
CA LEU A 63 0.23 8.23 11.43
C LEU A 63 -0.53 9.18 10.50
N LEU A 64 -0.89 8.72 9.30
CA LEU A 64 -1.65 9.52 8.33
C LEU A 64 -2.95 10.07 8.94
N PHE A 65 -3.75 9.21 9.58
CA PHE A 65 -5.03 9.61 10.18
C PHE A 65 -4.84 10.47 11.44
N TYR A 66 -3.78 10.24 12.21
CA TYR A 66 -3.41 11.11 13.33
C TYR A 66 -3.13 12.55 12.86
N HIS A 67 -2.24 12.75 11.87
CA HIS A 67 -1.93 14.10 11.37
C HIS A 67 -3.08 14.73 10.58
N ALA A 68 -3.93 13.91 9.94
CA ALA A 68 -5.14 14.41 9.29
C ALA A 68 -6.19 14.94 10.30
N GLY A 69 -6.10 14.52 11.56
CA GLY A 69 -7.12 14.80 12.59
C GLY A 69 -8.46 14.13 12.28
N LEU A 70 -8.43 12.93 11.68
CA LEU A 70 -9.61 12.19 11.23
C LEU A 70 -9.58 10.77 11.79
N SER A 71 -10.77 10.19 11.99
CA SER A 71 -10.89 8.76 12.26
C SER A 71 -10.82 7.98 10.95
N GLN A 72 -10.11 6.85 10.94
CA GLN A 72 -10.18 5.88 9.86
C GLN A 72 -11.56 5.20 9.87
N LEU A 73 -12.22 5.13 8.71
CA LEU A 73 -13.61 4.64 8.57
C LEU A 73 -13.71 3.31 7.83
N PHE A 74 -12.57 2.65 7.64
CA PHE A 74 -12.42 1.32 7.04
C PHE A 74 -11.51 0.45 7.90
N ARG A 75 -11.44 -0.85 7.64
CA ARG A 75 -10.54 -1.76 8.38
C ARG A 75 -9.38 -2.20 7.51
N LEU A 76 -8.20 -2.32 8.10
CA LEU A 76 -7.02 -2.93 7.46
C LEU A 76 -6.81 -4.33 8.02
N GLU A 77 -6.58 -5.31 7.15
CA GLU A 77 -6.42 -6.70 7.52
C GLU A 77 -5.27 -7.39 6.75
N THR A 78 -4.69 -8.44 7.33
CA THR A 78 -3.63 -9.20 6.66
C THR A 78 -4.20 -10.03 5.50
N LEU A 79 -3.55 -9.96 4.34
CA LEU A 79 -3.88 -10.72 3.14
C LEU A 79 -3.86 -12.23 3.39
N SER A 80 -3.00 -12.70 4.30
CA SER A 80 -2.92 -14.12 4.66
C SER A 80 -4.23 -14.69 5.19
N LYS A 81 -5.15 -13.86 5.73
CA LYS A 81 -6.50 -14.32 6.13
C LYS A 81 -7.41 -14.69 4.96
N LEU A 82 -7.10 -14.25 3.75
CA LEU A 82 -7.85 -14.63 2.54
C LEU A 82 -7.33 -15.93 1.91
N LEU A 83 -6.13 -16.38 2.28
CA LEU A 83 -5.46 -17.48 1.58
C LEU A 83 -5.79 -18.81 2.22
N THR A 84 -6.15 -19.79 1.40
CA THR A 84 -6.16 -21.20 1.79
C THR A 84 -4.73 -21.74 1.91
N GLU A 85 -4.56 -22.91 2.53
CA GLU A 85 -3.25 -23.60 2.56
C GLU A 85 -2.70 -23.85 1.15
N LYS A 86 -3.56 -24.32 0.23
CA LYS A 86 -3.19 -24.56 -1.17
C LYS A 86 -2.70 -23.28 -1.85
N GLN A 87 -3.43 -22.17 -1.71
CA GLN A 87 -3.01 -20.88 -2.25
C GLN A 87 -1.69 -20.42 -1.64
N THR A 88 -1.53 -20.57 -0.33
CA THR A 88 -0.31 -20.21 0.41
C THR A 88 0.91 -20.96 -0.12
N THR A 89 0.79 -22.26 -0.41
CA THR A 89 1.88 -23.07 -0.97
C THR A 89 2.38 -22.57 -2.32
N ILE A 90 1.48 -22.13 -3.20
CA ILE A 90 1.83 -21.68 -4.56
C ILE A 90 2.04 -20.16 -4.67
N TRP A 91 1.74 -19.40 -3.61
CA TRP A 91 1.69 -17.94 -3.62
C TRP A 91 2.98 -17.30 -4.14
N GLY A 92 4.13 -17.70 -3.59
CA GLY A 92 5.43 -17.10 -3.94
C GLY A 92 5.76 -17.26 -5.42
N GLN A 93 5.54 -18.46 -5.96
CA GLN A 93 5.78 -18.76 -7.38
C GLN A 93 4.84 -17.95 -8.28
N VAL A 94 3.54 -17.93 -7.98
CA VAL A 94 2.57 -17.19 -8.77
C VAL A 94 2.83 -15.67 -8.69
N LYS A 95 3.16 -15.14 -7.52
CA LYS A 95 3.49 -13.71 -7.34
C LYS A 95 4.69 -13.31 -8.19
N GLN A 96 5.73 -14.15 -8.22
CA GLN A 96 6.91 -13.90 -9.04
C GLN A 96 6.56 -13.91 -10.53
N GLN A 97 5.76 -14.87 -10.99
CA GLN A 97 5.32 -14.91 -12.39
C GLN A 97 4.49 -13.69 -12.77
N VAL A 98 3.53 -13.30 -11.94
CA VAL A 98 2.69 -12.10 -12.14
C VAL A 98 3.53 -10.83 -12.22
N ALA A 99 4.55 -10.69 -11.37
CA ALA A 99 5.43 -9.53 -11.40
C ALA A 99 6.18 -9.40 -12.74
N LEU A 100 6.63 -10.53 -13.30
CA LEU A 100 7.28 -10.59 -14.62
C LEU A 100 6.29 -10.29 -15.74
N ASP A 101 5.12 -10.95 -15.73
CA ASP A 101 4.11 -10.83 -16.79
C ASP A 101 3.55 -9.41 -16.92
N LEU A 102 3.33 -8.75 -15.77
CA LEU A 102 2.81 -7.38 -15.73
C LEU A 102 3.90 -6.32 -15.89
N ASN A 103 5.18 -6.71 -15.97
CA ASN A 103 6.33 -5.81 -16.02
C ASN A 103 6.24 -4.70 -14.96
N ILE A 104 5.97 -5.09 -13.71
CA ILE A 104 5.66 -4.16 -12.62
C ILE A 104 6.92 -3.41 -12.20
N ASP A 105 6.83 -2.08 -12.26
CA ASP A 105 7.74 -1.20 -11.54
C ASP A 105 7.45 -1.34 -10.03
N ARG A 106 8.26 -2.14 -9.35
CA ARG A 106 8.10 -2.43 -7.93
C ARG A 106 8.34 -1.17 -7.10
N HIS A 107 7.81 -1.16 -5.87
CA HIS A 107 7.93 -0.02 -4.95
C HIS A 107 7.06 1.18 -5.39
N ARG A 108 5.89 0.85 -5.94
CA ARG A 108 4.82 1.76 -6.33
C ARG A 108 3.49 1.18 -5.87
N ALA A 109 2.78 1.91 -5.01
CA ALA A 109 1.56 1.44 -4.37
C ALA A 109 0.52 0.83 -5.34
N GLY A 110 0.22 1.52 -6.46
CA GLY A 110 -0.76 1.03 -7.44
C GLY A 110 -0.33 -0.26 -8.15
N PRO A 111 0.83 -0.30 -8.82
CA PRO A 111 1.40 -1.50 -9.40
C PRO A 111 1.55 -2.67 -8.40
N ASP A 112 2.05 -2.41 -7.18
CA ASP A 112 2.20 -3.43 -6.14
C ASP A 112 0.84 -4.01 -5.72
N ALA A 113 -0.18 -3.18 -5.50
CA ALA A 113 -1.53 -3.64 -5.17
C ALA A 113 -2.15 -4.47 -6.32
N ARG A 114 -1.95 -4.06 -7.57
CA ARG A 114 -2.40 -4.82 -8.75
C ARG A 114 -1.75 -6.20 -8.84
N MET A 115 -0.44 -6.28 -8.57
CA MET A 115 0.28 -7.54 -8.52
C MET A 115 -0.31 -8.47 -7.46
N LEU A 116 -0.61 -7.96 -6.25
CA LEU A 116 -1.22 -8.76 -5.18
C LEU A 116 -2.61 -9.26 -5.56
N GLN A 117 -3.46 -8.39 -6.11
CA GLN A 117 -4.80 -8.77 -6.57
C GLN A 117 -4.73 -9.87 -7.62
N ARG A 118 -3.87 -9.71 -8.64
CA ARG A 118 -3.73 -10.69 -9.71
C ARG A 118 -3.16 -12.03 -9.22
N THR A 119 -2.23 -11.99 -8.27
CA THR A 119 -1.71 -13.19 -7.60
C THR A 119 -2.83 -13.93 -6.88
N PHE A 120 -3.66 -13.21 -6.13
CA PHE A 120 -4.81 -13.78 -5.43
C PHE A 120 -5.79 -14.47 -6.38
N GLU A 121 -6.19 -13.80 -7.46
CA GLU A 121 -7.07 -14.38 -8.48
C GLU A 121 -6.51 -15.67 -9.11
N LEU A 122 -5.23 -15.66 -9.49
CA LEU A 122 -4.61 -16.80 -10.16
C LEU A 122 -4.44 -17.99 -9.22
N THR A 123 -4.06 -17.75 -7.96
CA THR A 123 -3.96 -18.84 -6.97
C THR A 123 -5.33 -19.43 -6.61
N ALA A 124 -6.40 -18.65 -6.69
CA ALA A 124 -7.77 -19.13 -6.48
C ALA A 124 -8.31 -20.00 -7.63
N ALA A 125 -7.75 -19.86 -8.83
CA ALA A 125 -8.17 -20.60 -10.02
C ALA A 125 -7.51 -21.99 -10.17
N VAL A 126 -6.59 -22.35 -9.27
CA VAL A 126 -5.84 -23.62 -9.27
C VAL A 126 -6.52 -24.63 -8.37
#